data_AF-A0A0B5I6T7-F1
#
_entry.id   AF-A0A0B5I6T7-F1
#
_cell.length_a   1.000
_cell.length_b   1.000
_cell.length_c   1.000
_cell.angle_alpha   90.00
_cell.angle_beta   90.00
_cell.angle_gamma   90.00
#
_symmetry.space_group_name_H-M   'P 1'
#
loop_
_entity.id
_entity.type
_entity.pdbx_description
1 polymer ?
#
loop_
_entity_poly.entity_id
_entity_poly.type
_entity_poly.pdbx_seq_one_letter_code
_entity_poly.pdbx_strand_id
1 'polypeptide(L)'
;MRPDTPAAHTTEAERLLRTAAQYPGDREPLYLQAAAHRELAGDREGATALYDALLASDPANPHLIRALKAANLWEYGHEAEARAIIEGVRRAKPTDATAWEITAETLEAHDELEEAESTLTEAAALLASPEDLPHATQSLLITRHRIRRMLAREHDAWDVRADRLHTGTVGLDELHDPKRLWSLGSSDPAELQAEIARLRSELGTYRTALSRPFPVAVLHWPERELDELLAAYPELEAEYPTYRAHLTDIEASLRELAAAGTPNLGIVRATVPSYEAFAASESTHPSNADLLPQYATTLAARGRATAWPPARTAECWCGSGRTYGECHGAE
;
A
#
# COMPACT_ATOMS: atom_id res chain seq x y z
N MET A 1 20.96 0.24 -18.23
CA MET A 1 19.49 0.09 -18.25
C MET A 1 19.10 -0.35 -19.64
N ARG A 2 18.48 -1.53 -19.78
CA ARG A 2 17.86 -1.93 -21.04
C ARG A 2 16.60 -1.06 -21.19
N PRO A 3 16.29 -0.48 -22.37
CA PRO A 3 15.04 0.25 -22.53
C PRO A 3 13.88 -0.70 -22.27
N ASP A 4 12.95 -0.33 -21.40
CA ASP A 4 11.69 -1.03 -21.23
C ASP A 4 10.88 -0.85 -22.52
N THR A 5 10.69 -1.95 -23.25
CA THR A 5 9.93 -1.95 -24.51
C THR A 5 8.53 -2.52 -24.26
N PRO A 6 7.50 -2.07 -25.01
CA PRO A 6 6.16 -2.64 -24.89
C PRO A 6 6.14 -4.18 -24.97
N ALA A 7 6.96 -4.77 -25.85
CA ALA A 7 7.10 -6.22 -25.99
C ALA A 7 7.67 -6.92 -24.73
N ALA A 8 8.58 -6.26 -24.00
CA ALA A 8 9.09 -6.78 -22.73
C ALA A 8 7.98 -6.83 -21.67
N HIS A 9 7.14 -5.79 -21.60
CA HIS A 9 6.00 -5.75 -20.69
C HIS A 9 4.92 -6.78 -21.04
N THR A 10 4.60 -6.98 -22.32
CA THR A 10 3.69 -8.07 -22.74
C THR A 10 4.21 -9.43 -22.28
N THR A 11 5.49 -9.71 -22.51
CA THR A 11 6.13 -10.97 -22.11
C THR A 11 6.09 -11.18 -20.60
N GLU A 12 6.34 -10.11 -19.83
CA GLU A 12 6.33 -10.15 -18.38
C GLU A 12 4.91 -10.35 -17.81
N ALA A 13 3.90 -9.69 -18.37
CA ALA A 13 2.50 -9.91 -18.00
C ALA A 13 2.10 -11.38 -18.19
N GLU A 14 2.47 -12.01 -19.30
CA GLU A 14 2.21 -13.43 -19.54
C GLU A 14 2.94 -14.35 -18.56
N ARG A 15 4.19 -13.99 -18.19
CA ARG A 15 4.95 -14.73 -17.19
C ARG A 15 4.25 -14.70 -15.84
N LEU A 16 3.81 -13.53 -15.39
CA LEU A 16 3.08 -13.33 -14.14
C LEU A 16 1.76 -14.11 -14.12
N LEU A 17 1.00 -14.09 -15.21
CA LEU A 17 -0.26 -14.86 -15.31
C LEU A 17 -0.03 -16.38 -15.25
N ARG A 18 1.05 -16.89 -15.86
CA ARG A 18 1.45 -18.30 -15.71
C ARG A 18 1.82 -18.63 -14.27
N THR A 19 2.54 -17.74 -13.59
CA THR A 19 2.88 -17.90 -12.16
C THR A 19 1.61 -17.88 -11.30
N ALA A 20 0.66 -17.00 -11.57
CA ALA A 20 -0.60 -16.93 -10.82
C ALA A 20 -1.45 -18.21 -10.96
N ALA A 21 -1.37 -18.89 -12.11
CA ALA A 21 -2.02 -20.19 -12.29
C ALA A 21 -1.37 -21.31 -11.46
N GLN A 22 -0.06 -21.20 -11.19
CA GLN A 22 0.67 -22.18 -10.35
C GLN A 22 0.48 -21.91 -8.86
N TYR A 23 0.30 -20.65 -8.47
CA TYR A 23 0.15 -20.22 -7.08
C TYR A 23 -1.16 -19.45 -6.89
N PRO A 24 -2.31 -20.13 -6.78
CA PRO A 24 -3.61 -19.48 -6.66
C PRO A 24 -3.73 -18.54 -5.45
N GLY A 25 -2.98 -18.81 -4.37
CA GLY A 25 -2.92 -17.96 -3.18
C GLY A 25 -2.32 -16.58 -3.43
N ASP A 26 -1.51 -16.42 -4.48
CA ASP A 26 -0.86 -15.15 -4.86
C ASP A 26 -1.48 -14.55 -6.13
N ARG A 27 -2.67 -15.03 -6.51
CA ARG A 27 -3.35 -14.62 -7.74
C ARG A 27 -3.59 -13.12 -7.80
N GLU A 28 -4.13 -12.52 -6.74
CA GLU A 28 -4.46 -11.09 -6.71
C GLU A 28 -3.24 -10.17 -6.98
N PRO A 29 -2.14 -10.24 -6.21
CA PRO A 29 -0.97 -9.40 -6.45
C PRO A 29 -0.31 -9.67 -7.82
N LEU A 30 -0.29 -10.91 -8.29
CA LEU A 30 0.28 -11.24 -9.61
C LEU A 30 -0.58 -10.72 -10.77
N TYR A 31 -1.90 -10.74 -10.64
CA TYR A 31 -2.81 -10.18 -11.64
C TYR A 31 -2.74 -8.65 -11.68
N LEU A 32 -2.63 -7.98 -10.52
CA LEU A 32 -2.41 -6.54 -10.45
C LEU A 32 -1.10 -6.13 -11.15
N GLN A 33 0.00 -6.84 -10.90
CA GLN A 33 1.27 -6.60 -11.60
C GLN A 33 1.16 -6.88 -13.10
N ALA A 34 0.46 -7.94 -13.50
CA ALA A 34 0.24 -8.25 -14.91
C ALA A 34 -0.60 -7.16 -15.60
N ALA A 35 -1.61 -6.60 -14.93
CA ALA A 35 -2.40 -5.49 -15.44
C ALA A 35 -1.54 -4.25 -15.64
N ALA A 36 -0.71 -3.87 -14.67
CA ALA A 36 0.23 -2.75 -14.81
C ALA A 36 1.20 -2.94 -16.00
N HIS A 37 1.67 -4.16 -16.25
CA HIS A 37 2.48 -4.44 -17.44
C HIS A 37 1.68 -4.37 -18.75
N ARG A 38 0.40 -4.75 -18.75
CA ARG A 38 -0.48 -4.58 -19.91
C ARG A 38 -0.70 -3.10 -20.23
N GLU A 39 -0.90 -2.28 -19.20
CA GLU A 39 -0.99 -0.83 -19.32
C GLU A 39 0.26 -0.22 -19.94
N LEU A 40 1.45 -0.56 -19.42
CA LEU A 40 2.73 -0.10 -19.95
C LEU A 40 3.02 -0.61 -21.38
N ALA A 41 2.42 -1.74 -21.77
CA ALA A 41 2.48 -2.25 -23.13
C ALA A 41 1.46 -1.58 -24.09
N GLY A 42 0.56 -0.72 -23.57
CA GLY A 42 -0.54 -0.12 -24.31
C GLY A 42 -1.75 -1.03 -24.50
N ASP A 43 -1.76 -2.23 -23.92
CA ASP A 43 -2.87 -3.18 -23.95
C ASP A 43 -3.89 -2.85 -22.84
N ARG A 44 -4.56 -1.70 -23.02
CA ARG A 44 -5.50 -1.12 -22.04
C ARG A 44 -6.74 -2.00 -21.85
N GLU A 45 -7.28 -2.57 -22.92
CA GLU A 45 -8.40 -3.51 -22.85
C GLU A 45 -8.02 -4.79 -22.10
N GLY A 46 -6.82 -5.33 -22.35
CA GLY A 46 -6.29 -6.48 -21.64
C GLY A 46 -6.11 -6.22 -20.14
N ALA A 47 -5.65 -5.02 -19.76
CA ALA A 47 -5.59 -4.60 -18.35
C ALA A 47 -6.99 -4.55 -17.70
N THR A 48 -7.97 -3.93 -18.38
CA THR A 48 -9.37 -3.89 -17.92
C THR A 48 -9.93 -5.29 -17.66
N ALA A 49 -9.68 -6.24 -18.56
CA ALA A 49 -10.14 -7.63 -18.41
C ALA A 49 -9.54 -8.32 -17.17
N LEU A 50 -8.30 -8.00 -16.80
CA LEU A 50 -7.67 -8.52 -15.58
C LEU A 50 -8.31 -7.92 -14.32
N TYR A 51 -8.61 -6.62 -14.31
CA TYR A 51 -9.33 -5.99 -13.20
C TYR A 51 -10.74 -6.57 -13.03
N ASP A 52 -11.47 -6.81 -14.12
CA ASP A 52 -12.79 -7.44 -14.07
C ASP A 52 -12.72 -8.87 -13.51
N ALA A 53 -11.71 -9.65 -13.93
CA ALA A 53 -11.49 -11.00 -13.40
C ALA A 53 -11.19 -11.01 -11.90
N LEU A 54 -10.44 -10.02 -11.41
CA LEU A 54 -10.19 -9.83 -9.98
C LEU A 54 -11.47 -9.47 -9.23
N LEU A 55 -12.23 -8.50 -9.72
CA LEU A 55 -13.48 -8.05 -9.08
C LEU A 55 -14.57 -9.13 -9.04
N ALA A 56 -14.53 -10.10 -9.96
CA ALA A 56 -15.42 -11.26 -9.95
C ALA A 56 -15.04 -12.32 -8.89
N SER A 57 -13.86 -12.25 -8.28
CA SER A 57 -13.29 -13.29 -7.43
C SER A 57 -13.21 -12.92 -5.93
N ASP A 58 -14.07 -11.99 -5.46
CA ASP A 58 -14.08 -11.45 -4.09
C ASP A 58 -12.69 -11.05 -3.57
N PRO A 59 -12.07 -10.03 -4.18
CA PRO A 59 -10.68 -9.68 -3.88
C PRO A 59 -10.54 -9.04 -2.51
N ALA A 60 -9.33 -9.10 -1.94
CA ALA A 60 -9.03 -8.53 -0.64
C ALA A 60 -9.21 -7.00 -0.61
N ASN A 61 -8.93 -6.31 -1.73
CA ASN A 61 -9.10 -4.87 -1.83
C ASN A 61 -9.90 -4.45 -3.08
N PRO A 62 -11.23 -4.62 -3.07
CA PRO A 62 -12.06 -4.37 -4.24
C PRO A 62 -12.15 -2.87 -4.59
N HIS A 63 -11.87 -1.96 -3.64
CA HIS A 63 -11.89 -0.52 -3.90
C HIS A 63 -10.62 -0.03 -4.61
N LEU A 64 -9.45 -0.55 -4.22
CA LEU A 64 -8.21 -0.29 -4.93
C LEU A 64 -8.30 -0.77 -6.39
N ILE A 65 -8.79 -1.98 -6.60
CA ILE A 65 -8.92 -2.56 -7.95
C ILE A 65 -9.88 -1.73 -8.82
N ARG A 66 -10.98 -1.23 -8.24
CA ARG A 66 -11.89 -0.30 -8.94
C ARG A 66 -11.22 1.03 -9.28
N ALA A 67 -10.44 1.60 -8.37
CA ALA A 67 -9.72 2.85 -8.62
C ALA A 67 -8.70 2.67 -9.77
N LEU A 68 -7.91 1.60 -9.76
CA LEU A 68 -6.97 1.26 -10.84
C LEU A 68 -7.68 1.01 -12.17
N LYS A 69 -8.82 0.29 -12.16
CA LYS A 69 -9.65 0.09 -13.35
C LYS A 69 -10.14 1.42 -13.91
N ALA A 70 -10.61 2.34 -13.07
CA ALA A 70 -11.07 3.66 -13.51
C ALA A 70 -9.94 4.48 -14.13
N ALA A 71 -8.76 4.49 -13.52
CA ALA A 71 -7.56 5.12 -14.07
C ALA A 71 -7.26 4.58 -15.47
N ASN A 72 -7.20 3.25 -15.63
CA ASN A 72 -6.95 2.64 -16.92
C ASN A 72 -8.03 2.95 -17.96
N LEU A 73 -9.32 2.94 -17.58
CA LEU A 73 -10.45 3.22 -18.49
C LEU A 73 -10.38 4.63 -19.09
N TRP A 74 -10.03 5.62 -18.28
CA TRP A 74 -9.98 7.00 -18.74
C TRP A 74 -8.92 7.20 -19.84
N GLU A 75 -7.77 6.53 -19.70
CA GLU A 75 -6.64 6.58 -20.64
C GLU A 75 -6.97 6.15 -22.08
N TYR A 76 -8.03 5.38 -22.30
CA TYR A 76 -8.43 4.94 -23.65
C TYR A 76 -9.87 5.30 -24.04
N GLY A 77 -10.42 6.36 -23.43
CA GLY A 77 -11.65 7.01 -23.90
C GLY A 77 -12.95 6.54 -23.24
N HIS A 78 -12.86 5.78 -22.14
CA HIS A 78 -14.02 5.33 -21.37
C HIS A 78 -14.31 6.22 -20.15
N GLU A 79 -14.18 7.54 -20.32
CA GLU A 79 -14.32 8.54 -19.26
C GLU A 79 -15.61 8.40 -18.45
N ALA A 80 -16.77 8.25 -19.11
CA ALA A 80 -18.05 8.18 -18.41
C ALA A 80 -18.14 6.98 -17.45
N GLU A 81 -17.54 5.85 -17.84
CA GLU A 81 -17.45 4.66 -16.99
C GLU A 81 -16.44 4.87 -15.85
N ALA A 82 -15.27 5.46 -16.16
CA ALA A 82 -14.26 5.78 -15.15
C ALA A 82 -14.83 6.69 -14.06
N ARG A 83 -15.53 7.78 -14.42
CA ARG A 83 -16.18 8.68 -13.45
C ARG A 83 -17.24 7.97 -12.61
N ALA A 84 -18.05 7.11 -13.21
CA ALA A 84 -19.04 6.34 -12.47
C ALA A 84 -18.39 5.39 -11.44
N ILE A 85 -17.26 4.78 -11.78
CA ILE A 85 -16.49 3.94 -10.87
C ILE A 85 -15.86 4.78 -9.75
N ILE A 86 -15.25 5.92 -10.07
CA ILE A 86 -14.67 6.86 -9.10
C ILE A 86 -15.72 7.28 -8.06
N GLU A 87 -16.91 7.70 -8.50
CA GLU A 87 -18.01 8.05 -7.59
C GLU A 87 -18.47 6.84 -6.76
N GLY A 88 -18.45 5.63 -7.34
CA GLY A 88 -18.68 4.39 -6.61
C GLY A 88 -17.66 4.14 -5.50
N VAL A 89 -16.37 4.35 -5.76
CA VAL A 89 -15.29 4.23 -4.76
C VAL A 89 -15.48 5.25 -3.65
N ARG A 90 -15.71 6.51 -3.99
CA ARG A 90 -15.91 7.59 -3.00
C ARG A 90 -17.10 7.31 -2.08
N ARG A 91 -18.25 6.93 -2.63
CA ARG A 91 -19.45 6.60 -1.83
C ARG A 91 -19.25 5.42 -0.88
N ALA A 92 -18.41 4.46 -1.25
CA ALA A 92 -18.11 3.31 -0.42
C ALA A 92 -17.21 3.65 0.79
N LYS A 93 -16.55 4.82 0.75
CA LYS A 93 -15.68 5.32 1.82
C LYS A 93 -14.63 4.30 2.28
N PRO A 94 -13.77 3.80 1.38
CA PRO A 94 -12.79 2.79 1.74
C PRO A 94 -11.88 3.28 2.87
N THR A 95 -11.52 2.36 3.76
CA THR A 95 -10.56 2.61 4.84
C THR A 95 -9.11 2.58 4.35
N ASP A 96 -8.88 2.09 3.13
CA ASP A 96 -7.57 2.09 2.49
C ASP A 96 -7.31 3.43 1.77
N ALA A 97 -6.24 4.10 2.16
CA ALA A 97 -5.83 5.38 1.59
C ALA A 97 -5.41 5.27 0.11
N THR A 98 -4.86 4.13 -0.33
CA THR A 98 -4.36 3.99 -1.70
C THR A 98 -5.49 4.05 -2.73
N ALA A 99 -6.68 3.53 -2.42
CA ALA A 99 -7.84 3.65 -3.30
C ALA A 99 -8.25 5.13 -3.52
N TRP A 100 -8.15 5.96 -2.48
CA TRP A 100 -8.41 7.39 -2.58
C TRP A 100 -7.32 8.13 -3.35
N GLU A 101 -6.06 7.78 -3.13
CA GLU A 101 -4.91 8.40 -3.80
C GLU A 101 -4.96 8.15 -5.31
N ILE A 102 -5.13 6.89 -5.75
CA ILE A 102 -5.29 6.57 -7.18
C ILE A 102 -6.49 7.30 -7.79
N THR A 103 -7.60 7.41 -7.06
CA THR A 103 -8.78 8.16 -7.52
C THR A 103 -8.45 9.64 -7.75
N ALA A 104 -7.77 10.27 -6.80
CA ALA A 104 -7.41 11.68 -6.89
C ALA A 104 -6.35 11.95 -7.96
N GLU A 105 -5.34 11.09 -8.09
CA GLU A 105 -4.32 11.18 -9.14
C GLU A 105 -4.93 10.99 -10.54
N THR A 106 -5.92 10.11 -10.67
CA THR A 106 -6.66 9.95 -11.93
C THR A 106 -7.36 11.25 -12.32
N LEU A 107 -8.04 11.89 -11.36
CA LEU A 107 -8.71 13.17 -11.57
C LEU A 107 -7.71 14.28 -11.92
N GLU A 108 -6.59 14.37 -11.18
CA GLU A 108 -5.52 15.33 -11.44
C GLU A 108 -4.89 15.16 -12.83
N ALA A 109 -4.59 13.92 -13.23
CA ALA A 109 -4.03 13.61 -14.55
C ALA A 109 -4.95 14.04 -15.71
N HIS A 110 -6.25 14.19 -15.43
CA HIS A 110 -7.28 14.60 -16.39
C HIS A 110 -7.78 16.04 -16.15
N ASP A 111 -7.01 16.86 -15.43
CA ASP A 111 -7.27 18.29 -15.18
C ASP A 111 -8.54 18.58 -14.33
N GLU A 112 -9.00 17.60 -13.55
CA GLU A 112 -10.16 17.72 -12.65
C GLU A 112 -9.72 18.07 -11.23
N LEU A 113 -8.96 19.16 -11.09
CA LEU A 113 -8.26 19.52 -9.85
C LEU A 113 -9.20 19.76 -8.66
N GLU A 114 -10.34 20.42 -8.87
CA GLU A 114 -11.34 20.65 -7.81
C GLU A 114 -11.96 19.34 -7.31
N GLU A 115 -12.25 18.40 -8.21
CA GLU A 115 -12.78 17.08 -7.84
C GLU A 115 -11.72 16.25 -7.10
N ALA A 116 -10.46 16.34 -7.54
CA ALA A 116 -9.32 15.71 -6.86
C ALA A 116 -9.13 16.26 -5.44
N GLU A 117 -9.17 17.58 -5.26
CA GLU A 117 -9.07 18.23 -3.93
C GLU A 117 -10.23 17.81 -3.02
N SER A 118 -11.46 17.79 -3.54
CA SER A 118 -12.63 17.34 -2.79
C SER A 118 -12.49 15.88 -2.35
N THR A 119 -11.98 15.02 -3.22
CA THR A 119 -11.76 13.59 -2.95
C THR A 119 -10.73 13.40 -1.84
N LEU A 120 -9.60 14.11 -1.92
CA LEU A 120 -8.53 14.04 -0.92
C LEU A 120 -8.96 14.63 0.43
N THR A 121 -9.75 15.71 0.43
CA THR A 121 -10.30 16.29 1.65
C THR A 121 -11.25 15.33 2.35
N GLU A 122 -12.11 14.62 1.61
CA GLU A 122 -12.99 13.59 2.16
C GLU A 122 -12.17 12.44 2.78
N ALA A 123 -11.15 11.95 2.06
CA ALA A 123 -10.27 10.90 2.55
C ALA A 123 -9.47 11.33 3.79
N ALA A 124 -8.95 12.56 3.82
CA ALA A 124 -8.23 13.10 4.98
C ALA A 124 -9.13 13.15 6.22
N ALA A 125 -10.37 13.61 6.08
CA ALA A 125 -11.33 13.64 7.19
C ALA A 125 -11.63 12.23 7.75
N LEU A 126 -11.65 11.21 6.89
CA LEU A 126 -11.91 9.82 7.29
C LEU A 126 -10.69 9.14 7.91
N LEU A 127 -9.50 9.37 7.36
CA LEU A 127 -8.32 8.53 7.62
C LEU A 127 -7.25 9.23 8.47
N ALA A 128 -7.17 10.57 8.45
CA ALA A 128 -6.08 11.32 9.07
C ALA A 128 -6.35 11.76 10.53
N SER A 129 -7.27 11.09 11.22
CA SER A 129 -7.59 11.38 12.63
C SER A 129 -6.50 10.98 13.65
N PRO A 130 -5.85 9.81 13.56
CA PRO A 130 -4.78 9.40 14.50
C PRO A 130 -3.57 10.35 14.46
N GLU A 131 -2.74 10.39 15.50
CA GLU A 131 -1.50 11.21 15.53
C GLU A 131 -0.38 10.57 14.69
N ASP A 132 -0.19 9.25 14.84
CA ASP A 132 0.67 8.46 13.96
C ASP A 132 -0.11 7.97 12.74
N LEU A 133 0.26 8.44 11.55
CA LEU A 133 -0.42 8.11 10.30
C LEU A 133 0.36 7.04 9.53
N PRO A 134 -0.32 6.00 8.99
CA PRO A 134 0.29 5.11 8.01
C PRO A 134 0.81 5.90 6.81
N HIS A 135 1.90 5.45 6.19
CA HIS A 135 2.52 6.17 5.09
C HIS A 135 1.57 6.49 3.93
N ALA A 136 0.68 5.57 3.56
CA ALA A 136 -0.29 5.83 2.49
C ALA A 136 -1.19 7.04 2.83
N THR A 137 -1.59 7.19 4.09
CA THR A 137 -2.33 8.37 4.55
C THR A 137 -1.46 9.63 4.58
N GLN A 138 -0.17 9.52 4.90
CA GLN A 138 0.76 10.65 4.79
C GLN A 138 0.92 11.12 3.34
N SER A 139 1.12 10.17 2.41
CA SER A 139 1.21 10.43 0.97
C SER A 139 -0.03 11.15 0.47
N LEU A 140 -1.22 10.70 0.87
CA LEU A 140 -2.50 11.34 0.56
C LEU A 140 -2.53 12.82 0.99
N LEU A 141 -2.04 13.15 2.19
CA LEU A 141 -1.99 14.54 2.66
C LEU A 141 -0.98 15.38 1.85
N ILE A 142 0.15 14.80 1.45
CA ILE A 142 1.15 15.45 0.61
C ILE A 142 0.58 15.72 -0.80
N THR A 143 -0.12 14.74 -1.39
CA THR A 143 -0.82 14.90 -2.67
C THR A 143 -1.89 15.98 -2.58
N ARG A 144 -2.65 16.03 -1.47
CA ARG A 144 -3.63 17.10 -1.22
C ARG A 144 -2.99 18.47 -1.18
N HIS A 145 -1.86 18.60 -0.46
CA HIS A 145 -1.10 19.83 -0.40
C HIS A 145 -0.70 20.29 -1.81
N ARG A 146 -0.21 19.38 -2.67
CA ARG A 146 0.13 19.69 -4.08
C ARG A 146 -1.07 20.25 -4.86
N ILE A 147 -2.20 19.56 -4.83
CA ILE A 147 -3.38 19.97 -5.61
C ILE A 147 -3.94 21.31 -5.10
N ARG A 148 -3.95 21.55 -3.79
CA ARG A 148 -4.38 22.84 -3.22
C ARG A 148 -3.48 23.99 -3.63
N ARG A 149 -2.16 23.75 -3.74
CA ARG A 149 -1.20 24.72 -4.28
C ARG A 149 -1.49 25.06 -5.75
N MET A 150 -1.81 24.05 -6.57
CA MET A 150 -2.21 24.25 -7.97
C MET A 150 -3.50 25.07 -8.10
N LEU A 151 -4.46 24.84 -7.19
CA LEU A 151 -5.73 25.60 -7.10
C LEU A 151 -5.59 26.96 -6.40
N ALA A 152 -4.37 27.36 -6.01
CA ALA A 152 -4.09 28.59 -5.27
C ALA A 152 -4.94 28.78 -3.99
N ARG A 153 -5.20 27.68 -3.27
CA ARG A 153 -5.91 27.71 -1.98
C ARG A 153 -4.96 28.05 -0.84
N GLU A 154 -5.48 28.72 0.19
CA GLU A 154 -4.73 28.94 1.43
C GLU A 154 -4.53 27.62 2.19
N HIS A 155 -3.42 27.53 2.94
CA HIS A 155 -3.15 26.36 3.77
C HIS A 155 -4.17 26.22 4.89
N ASP A 156 -4.63 25.00 5.09
CA ASP A 156 -5.45 24.62 6.23
C ASP A 156 -4.69 23.71 7.22
N ALA A 157 -5.42 23.18 8.21
CA ALA A 157 -4.83 22.32 9.23
C ALA A 157 -4.22 21.02 8.67
N TRP A 158 -4.75 20.50 7.55
CA TRP A 158 -4.20 19.31 6.91
C TRP A 158 -2.92 19.62 6.15
N ASP A 159 -2.84 20.80 5.53
CA ASP A 159 -1.63 21.28 4.85
C ASP A 159 -0.48 21.47 5.87
N VAL A 160 -0.75 22.13 7.00
CA VAL A 160 0.21 22.25 8.12
C VAL A 160 0.64 20.88 8.65
N ARG A 161 -0.27 19.90 8.64
CA ARG A 161 0.04 18.54 9.07
C ARG A 161 0.93 17.82 8.05
N ALA A 162 0.67 17.97 6.75
CA ALA A 162 1.51 17.43 5.69
C ALA A 162 2.95 17.95 5.80
N ASP A 163 3.13 19.25 6.05
CA ASP A 163 4.44 19.86 6.25
C ASP A 163 5.22 19.23 7.42
N ARG A 164 4.56 18.89 8.53
CA ARG A 164 5.19 18.24 9.69
C ARG A 164 5.58 16.79 9.42
N LEU A 165 4.78 16.07 8.63
CA LEU A 165 5.03 14.66 8.29
C LEU A 165 6.10 14.51 7.22
N HIS A 166 6.30 15.54 6.39
CA HIS A 166 7.31 15.53 5.35
C HIS A 166 8.73 15.60 5.94
N THR A 167 9.52 14.55 5.70
CA THR A 167 10.91 14.45 6.19
C THR A 167 11.95 14.81 5.13
N GLY A 168 11.54 15.33 3.97
CA GLY A 168 12.45 15.73 2.90
C GLY A 168 13.25 16.98 3.26
N THR A 169 14.41 17.16 2.62
CA THR A 169 15.27 18.33 2.87
C THR A 169 14.74 19.63 2.27
N VAL A 170 13.84 19.53 1.27
CA VAL A 170 13.14 20.64 0.64
C VAL A 170 11.70 20.64 1.14
N GLY A 171 11.20 21.77 1.67
CA GLY A 171 9.85 21.88 2.21
C GLY A 171 8.76 21.73 1.12
N LEU A 172 7.55 21.32 1.50
CA LEU A 172 6.48 21.05 0.54
C LEU A 172 6.03 22.30 -0.22
N ASP A 173 6.03 23.47 0.41
CA ASP A 173 5.72 24.75 -0.23
C ASP A 173 6.61 25.02 -1.45
N GLU A 174 7.92 24.79 -1.25
CA GLU A 174 8.88 24.89 -2.33
C GLU A 174 8.60 23.78 -3.34
N LEU A 175 8.48 22.53 -2.89
CA LEU A 175 8.25 21.33 -3.71
C LEU A 175 7.00 21.39 -4.61
N HIS A 176 5.96 22.08 -4.16
CA HIS A 176 4.67 22.18 -4.86
C HIS A 176 4.41 23.58 -5.41
N ASP A 177 5.42 24.45 -5.54
CA ASP A 177 5.26 25.75 -6.18
C ASP A 177 4.83 25.60 -7.66
N PRO A 178 3.63 26.03 -8.06
CA PRO A 178 3.16 25.92 -9.45
C PRO A 178 3.97 26.77 -10.44
N LYS A 179 4.71 27.80 -9.96
CA LYS A 179 5.59 28.61 -10.81
C LYS A 179 6.86 27.87 -11.26
N ARG A 180 7.14 26.69 -10.70
CA ARG A 180 8.30 25.85 -11.01
C ARG A 180 8.38 25.41 -12.47
N LEU A 181 7.24 25.27 -13.18
CA LEU A 181 7.25 24.94 -14.62
C LEU A 181 8.11 25.90 -15.46
N TRP A 182 8.40 27.10 -14.96
CA TRP A 182 9.21 28.10 -15.65
C TRP A 182 10.73 27.92 -15.43
N SER A 183 11.19 27.16 -14.42
CA SER A 183 12.63 26.92 -14.16
C SER A 183 13.27 25.93 -15.14
N LEU A 184 12.48 25.01 -15.72
CA LEU A 184 12.98 24.03 -16.72
C LEU A 184 13.39 24.65 -18.06
N GLY A 185 13.02 25.92 -18.30
CA GLY A 185 13.48 26.72 -19.44
C GLY A 185 14.65 27.64 -19.12
N SER A 186 15.13 27.67 -17.87
CA SER A 186 16.22 28.53 -17.44
C SER A 186 17.59 28.00 -17.87
N SER A 187 18.51 28.92 -18.15
CA SER A 187 19.92 28.64 -18.43
C SER A 187 20.85 29.07 -17.28
N ASP A 188 20.27 29.51 -16.16
CA ASP A 188 21.03 29.87 -14.95
C ASP A 188 21.53 28.58 -14.23
N PRO A 189 22.85 28.39 -14.07
CA PRO A 189 23.41 27.25 -13.37
C PRO A 189 22.94 27.07 -11.92
N ALA A 190 22.63 28.17 -11.21
CA ALA A 190 22.17 28.11 -9.83
C ALA A 190 20.73 27.57 -9.74
N GLU A 191 19.86 28.02 -10.64
CA GLU A 191 18.48 27.52 -10.75
C GLU A 191 18.46 26.05 -11.17
N LEU A 192 19.33 25.65 -12.11
CA LEU A 192 19.48 24.24 -12.51
C LEU A 192 20.00 23.36 -11.36
N GLN A 193 20.94 23.85 -10.54
CA GLN A 193 21.43 23.09 -9.38
C GLN A 193 20.37 22.93 -8.29
N ALA A 194 19.58 23.97 -8.02
CA ALA A 194 18.45 23.89 -7.11
C ALA A 194 17.41 22.87 -7.61
N GLU A 195 17.09 22.90 -8.91
CA GLU A 195 16.17 21.96 -9.55
C GLU A 195 16.70 20.51 -9.48
N ILE A 196 17.99 20.29 -9.72
CA ILE A 196 18.62 18.96 -9.56
C ILE A 196 18.54 18.47 -8.11
N ALA A 197 18.82 19.33 -7.13
CA ALA A 197 18.72 18.97 -5.72
C ALA A 197 17.29 18.58 -5.33
N ARG A 198 16.30 19.30 -5.86
CA ARG A 198 14.87 19.05 -5.65
C ARG A 198 14.36 17.80 -6.34
N LEU A 199 14.68 17.58 -7.62
CA LEU A 199 14.38 16.32 -8.33
C LEU A 199 15.00 15.11 -7.61
N ARG A 200 16.20 15.26 -7.06
CA ARG A 200 16.81 14.22 -6.20
C ARG A 200 16.05 13.99 -4.90
N SER A 201 15.45 15.03 -4.32
CA SER A 201 14.57 14.90 -3.15
C SER A 201 13.27 14.18 -3.51
N GLU A 202 12.59 14.55 -4.61
CA GLU A 202 11.38 13.86 -5.11
C GLU A 202 11.67 12.39 -5.41
N LEU A 203 12.74 12.12 -6.17
CA LEU A 203 13.21 10.77 -6.44
C LEU A 203 13.66 10.04 -5.16
N GLY A 204 14.18 10.74 -4.16
CA GLY A 204 14.57 10.19 -2.87
C GLY A 204 13.36 9.71 -2.07
N THR A 205 12.30 10.50 -1.99
CA THR A 205 11.02 10.13 -1.37
C THR A 205 10.38 8.96 -2.11
N TYR A 206 10.32 9.03 -3.45
CA TYR A 206 9.74 7.96 -4.28
C TYR A 206 10.56 6.67 -4.19
N ARG A 207 11.89 6.75 -4.22
CA ARG A 207 12.77 5.59 -3.99
C ARG A 207 12.61 5.05 -2.59
N THR A 208 12.47 5.88 -1.56
CA THR A 208 12.22 5.39 -0.20
C THR A 208 10.87 4.68 -0.10
N ALA A 209 9.85 5.12 -0.83
CA ALA A 209 8.55 4.45 -0.92
C ALA A 209 8.62 3.11 -1.69
N LEU A 210 9.37 3.05 -2.79
CA LEU A 210 9.55 1.85 -3.62
C LEU A 210 10.59 0.86 -3.07
N SER A 211 11.62 1.35 -2.39
CA SER A 211 12.72 0.57 -1.82
C SER A 211 12.51 0.30 -0.35
N ARG A 212 11.27 0.42 0.14
CA ARG A 212 10.95 -0.04 1.48
C ARG A 212 11.38 -1.50 1.55
N PRO A 213 12.23 -1.87 2.51
CA PRO A 213 12.33 -3.26 2.90
C PRO A 213 10.92 -3.76 3.12
N PHE A 214 10.63 -4.99 2.70
CA PHE A 214 9.38 -5.64 3.06
C PHE A 214 9.12 -5.41 4.55
N PRO A 215 7.87 -5.12 4.93
CA PRO A 215 7.59 -4.65 6.27
C PRO A 215 8.21 -5.59 7.30
N VAL A 216 8.80 -5.02 8.35
CA VAL A 216 9.22 -5.81 9.50
C VAL A 216 7.93 -6.36 10.10
N ALA A 217 7.67 -7.64 9.81
CA ALA A 217 6.37 -8.23 10.00
C ALA A 217 6.40 -9.22 11.17
N VAL A 218 5.37 -9.16 11.99
CA VAL A 218 5.14 -10.13 13.07
C VAL A 218 4.13 -11.17 12.60
N LEU A 219 4.38 -12.43 12.96
CA LEU A 219 3.54 -13.56 12.57
C LEU A 219 2.27 -13.61 13.41
N HIS A 220 1.11 -13.66 12.77
CA HIS A 220 -0.17 -13.89 13.42
C HIS A 220 -0.75 -15.24 12.98
N TRP A 221 -0.82 -16.19 13.92
CA TRP A 221 -1.63 -17.40 13.82
C TRP A 221 -3.08 -17.11 14.18
N PRO A 222 -4.06 -17.29 13.27
CA PRO A 222 -5.47 -17.38 13.64
C PRO A 222 -5.70 -18.50 14.66
N GLU A 223 -6.68 -18.36 15.56
CA GLU A 223 -6.91 -19.30 16.67
C GLU A 223 -6.95 -20.78 16.23
N ARG A 224 -7.72 -21.09 15.18
CA ARG A 224 -7.81 -22.46 14.64
C ARG A 224 -6.49 -23.00 14.10
N GLU A 225 -5.70 -22.14 13.46
CA GLU A 225 -4.39 -22.51 12.90
C GLU A 225 -3.37 -22.67 14.02
N LEU A 226 -3.47 -21.89 15.10
CA LEU A 226 -2.62 -22.06 16.27
C LEU A 226 -2.91 -23.38 16.99
N ASP A 227 -4.18 -23.72 17.17
CA ASP A 227 -4.60 -25.00 17.75
C ASP A 227 -4.08 -26.18 16.92
N GLU A 228 -4.20 -26.09 15.59
CA GLU A 228 -3.69 -27.11 14.66
C GLU A 228 -2.16 -27.21 14.71
N LEU A 229 -1.46 -26.08 14.74
CA LEU A 229 0.00 -26.02 14.84
C LEU A 229 0.50 -26.71 16.12
N LEU A 230 -0.08 -26.37 17.28
CA LEU A 230 0.35 -26.92 18.57
C LEU A 230 -0.06 -28.40 18.73
N ALA A 231 -1.15 -28.84 18.10
CA ALA A 231 -1.51 -30.25 18.05
C ALA A 231 -0.51 -31.08 17.22
N ALA A 232 0.00 -30.52 16.12
CA ALA A 232 0.97 -31.19 15.25
C ALA A 232 2.42 -31.07 15.77
N TYR A 233 2.76 -29.95 16.40
CA TYR A 233 4.11 -29.59 16.86
C TYR A 233 4.10 -29.04 18.30
N PRO A 234 3.89 -29.90 19.32
CA PRO A 234 3.79 -29.46 20.72
C PRO A 234 5.03 -28.74 21.24
N GLU A 235 6.20 -28.91 20.61
CA GLU A 235 7.43 -28.20 20.97
C GLU A 235 7.30 -26.67 20.84
N LEU A 236 6.37 -26.18 20.01
CA LEU A 236 6.11 -24.75 19.82
C LEU A 236 5.22 -24.14 20.91
N GLU A 237 4.71 -24.92 21.88
CA GLU A 237 3.96 -24.38 23.02
C GLU A 237 4.77 -23.37 23.85
N ALA A 238 6.10 -23.49 23.85
CA ALA A 238 6.99 -22.54 24.51
C ALA A 238 6.93 -21.13 23.87
N GLU A 239 6.78 -21.07 22.54
CA GLU A 239 6.65 -19.82 21.78
C GLU A 239 5.22 -19.29 21.81
N TYR A 240 4.22 -20.18 21.90
CA TYR A 240 2.80 -19.82 21.91
C TYR A 240 2.04 -20.43 23.09
N PRO A 241 2.22 -19.91 24.33
CA PRO A 241 1.61 -20.52 25.51
C PRO A 241 0.08 -20.47 25.52
N THR A 242 -0.51 -19.39 25.00
CA THR A 242 -1.96 -19.24 24.81
C THR A 242 -2.25 -18.30 23.64
N TYR A 243 -3.41 -18.45 23.01
CA TYR A 243 -3.83 -17.54 21.93
C TYR A 243 -3.89 -16.07 22.39
N ARG A 244 -4.35 -15.82 23.62
CA ARG A 244 -4.41 -14.46 24.18
C ARG A 244 -3.02 -13.85 24.42
N ALA A 245 -2.05 -14.65 24.88
CA ALA A 245 -0.67 -14.20 25.05
C ALA A 245 -0.08 -13.83 23.68
N HIS A 246 -0.23 -14.71 22.69
CA HIS A 246 0.20 -14.48 21.31
C HIS A 246 -0.32 -13.14 20.74
N LEU A 247 -1.61 -12.81 20.89
CA LEU A 247 -2.14 -11.52 20.45
C LEU A 247 -1.53 -10.33 21.19
N THR A 248 -1.30 -10.47 22.50
CA THR A 248 -0.72 -9.41 23.33
C THR A 248 0.74 -9.15 22.94
N ASP A 249 1.49 -10.22 22.68
CA ASP A 249 2.91 -10.18 22.33
C ASP A 249 3.13 -9.55 20.94
N ILE A 250 2.22 -9.80 19.98
CA ILE A 250 2.23 -9.15 18.67
C ILE A 250 2.12 -7.63 18.81
N GLU A 251 1.07 -7.15 19.49
CA GLU A 251 0.83 -5.70 19.63
C GLU A 251 1.96 -5.03 20.41
N ALA A 252 2.45 -5.66 21.49
CA ALA A 252 3.57 -5.15 22.28
C ALA A 252 4.84 -5.04 21.44
N SER A 253 5.18 -6.08 20.68
CA SER A 253 6.36 -6.11 19.81
C SER A 253 6.29 -5.03 18.72
N LEU A 254 5.12 -4.84 18.09
CA LEU A 254 4.93 -3.82 17.06
C LEU A 254 5.04 -2.39 17.64
N ARG A 255 4.49 -2.15 18.84
CA ARG A 255 4.66 -0.86 19.53
C ARG A 255 6.10 -0.59 19.91
N GLU A 256 6.81 -1.59 20.42
CA GLU A 256 8.22 -1.46 20.77
C GLU A 256 9.05 -1.11 19.54
N LEU A 257 8.85 -1.83 18.42
CA LEU A 257 9.51 -1.54 17.16
C LEU A 257 9.21 -0.13 16.64
N ALA A 258 7.95 0.30 16.73
CA ALA A 258 7.54 1.65 16.31
C ALA A 258 8.16 2.74 17.20
N ALA A 259 8.16 2.55 18.52
CA ALA A 259 8.78 3.46 19.47
C ALA A 259 10.30 3.55 19.29
N ALA A 260 10.95 2.46 18.87
CA ALA A 260 12.36 2.42 18.48
C ALA A 260 12.64 3.09 17.11
N GLY A 261 11.60 3.59 16.42
CA GLY A 261 11.71 4.26 15.14
C GLY A 261 11.80 3.31 13.94
N THR A 262 11.42 2.03 14.10
CA THR A 262 11.39 1.08 12.99
C THR A 262 10.23 1.44 12.05
N PRO A 263 10.50 1.85 10.80
CA PRO A 263 9.44 2.20 9.87
C PRO A 263 8.85 0.93 9.22
N ASN A 264 7.69 1.07 8.58
CA ASN A 264 7.07 0.05 7.74
C ASN A 264 6.84 -1.28 8.49
N LEU A 265 6.03 -1.25 9.55
CA LEU A 265 5.65 -2.45 10.30
C LEU A 265 4.43 -3.13 9.70
N GLY A 266 4.33 -4.44 9.89
CA GLY A 266 3.18 -5.19 9.42
C GLY A 266 2.90 -6.48 10.18
N ILE A 267 1.80 -7.11 9.82
CA ILE A 267 1.36 -8.38 10.37
C ILE A 267 1.13 -9.34 9.21
N VAL A 268 1.70 -10.53 9.28
CA VAL A 268 1.48 -11.59 8.29
C VAL A 268 0.65 -12.71 8.90
N ARG A 269 -0.40 -13.13 8.21
CA ARG A 269 -1.26 -14.23 8.65
C ARG A 269 -0.64 -15.58 8.25
N ALA A 270 -0.41 -16.43 9.23
CA ALA A 270 0.13 -17.78 9.07
C ALA A 270 -0.98 -18.81 8.81
N THR A 271 -0.63 -19.87 8.08
CA THR A 271 -1.42 -21.11 8.04
C THR A 271 -0.49 -22.31 8.18
N VAL A 272 -0.94 -23.39 8.82
CA VAL A 272 -0.16 -24.61 9.04
C VAL A 272 0.33 -25.20 7.71
N PRO A 273 -0.52 -25.38 6.68
CA PRO A 273 -0.06 -25.93 5.41
C PRO A 273 1.00 -25.06 4.72
N SER A 274 0.89 -23.74 4.81
CA SER A 274 1.90 -22.85 4.21
C SER A 274 3.20 -22.86 5.00
N TYR A 275 3.15 -23.01 6.32
CA TYR A 275 4.32 -23.10 7.17
C TYR A 275 5.06 -24.44 6.99
N GLU A 276 4.33 -25.55 6.90
CA GLU A 276 4.89 -26.87 6.60
C GLU A 276 5.57 -26.90 5.23
N ALA A 277 4.93 -26.32 4.21
CA ALA A 277 5.53 -26.19 2.89
C ALA A 277 6.81 -25.34 2.91
N PHE A 278 6.84 -24.27 3.71
CA PHE A 278 8.03 -23.46 3.90
C PHE A 278 9.15 -24.24 4.60
N ALA A 279 8.85 -24.92 5.72
CA ALA A 279 9.81 -25.74 6.45
C ALA A 279 10.42 -26.84 5.55
N ALA A 280 9.58 -27.50 4.75
CA ALA A 280 10.04 -28.47 3.76
C ALA A 280 10.98 -27.85 2.72
N SER A 281 10.70 -26.64 2.24
CA SER A 281 11.57 -25.93 1.29
C SER A 281 12.93 -25.52 1.91
N GLU A 282 12.94 -25.22 3.20
CA GLU A 282 14.15 -24.93 3.99
C GLU A 282 14.85 -26.20 4.50
N SER A 283 14.40 -27.38 4.06
CA SER A 283 14.92 -28.69 4.48
C SER A 283 15.02 -28.85 6.01
N THR A 284 14.06 -28.26 6.74
CA THR A 284 14.03 -28.18 8.20
C THR A 284 12.69 -28.69 8.73
N HIS A 285 12.63 -29.08 10.00
CA HIS A 285 11.40 -29.56 10.64
C HIS A 285 10.51 -28.39 11.13
N PRO A 286 9.18 -28.45 10.98
CA PRO A 286 8.28 -27.38 11.44
C PRO A 286 8.30 -27.11 12.95
N SER A 287 8.78 -28.05 13.79
CA SER A 287 8.95 -27.79 15.22
C SER A 287 10.16 -26.92 15.58
N ASN A 288 10.97 -26.50 14.59
CA ASN A 288 12.08 -25.59 14.83
C ASN A 288 11.59 -24.13 14.94
N ALA A 289 11.60 -23.59 16.16
CA ALA A 289 11.18 -22.21 16.45
C ALA A 289 11.94 -21.14 15.64
N ASP A 290 13.22 -21.38 15.28
CA ASP A 290 14.03 -20.45 14.48
C ASP A 290 13.45 -20.21 13.08
N LEU A 291 12.55 -21.07 12.60
CA LEU A 291 11.85 -20.90 11.33
C LEU A 291 10.74 -19.83 11.39
N LEU A 292 10.15 -19.55 12.56
CA LEU A 292 8.99 -18.66 12.67
C LEU A 292 9.29 -17.24 12.17
N PRO A 293 10.42 -16.58 12.56
CA PRO A 293 10.77 -15.26 12.04
C PRO A 293 11.15 -15.28 10.54
N GLN A 294 11.77 -16.37 10.07
CA GLN A 294 12.14 -16.54 8.66
C GLN A 294 10.90 -16.71 7.77
N TYR A 295 9.91 -17.46 8.26
CA TYR A 295 8.63 -17.62 7.61
C TYR A 295 7.88 -16.29 7.55
N ALA A 296 7.84 -15.54 8.66
CA ALA A 296 7.24 -14.21 8.69
C ALA A 296 7.89 -13.26 7.66
N THR A 297 9.22 -13.27 7.60
CA THR A 297 10.00 -12.50 6.61
C THR A 297 9.67 -12.90 5.18
N THR A 298 9.53 -14.21 4.93
CA THR A 298 9.18 -14.75 3.61
C THR A 298 7.76 -14.34 3.19
N LEU A 299 6.80 -14.38 4.11
CA LEU A 299 5.43 -13.90 3.86
C LEU A 299 5.42 -12.39 3.57
N ALA A 300 6.17 -11.60 4.34
CA ALA A 300 6.32 -10.17 4.10
C ALA A 300 6.96 -9.91 2.72
N ALA A 301 7.99 -10.68 2.36
CA ALA A 301 8.65 -10.65 1.05
C ALA A 301 7.73 -11.00 -0.12
N ARG A 302 6.67 -11.76 0.13
CA ARG A 302 5.62 -12.08 -0.84
C ARG A 302 4.47 -11.07 -0.83
N GLY A 303 4.59 -9.96 -0.09
CA GLY A 303 3.55 -8.94 0.00
C GLY A 303 2.32 -9.36 0.80
N ARG A 304 2.45 -10.35 1.69
CA ARG A 304 1.33 -10.89 2.51
C ARG A 304 1.10 -10.13 3.81
N ALA A 305 1.90 -9.11 4.06
CA ALA A 305 1.82 -8.32 5.29
C ALA A 305 0.73 -7.26 5.17
N THR A 306 -0.15 -7.20 6.17
CA THR A 306 -1.06 -6.08 6.39
C THR A 306 -0.31 -5.00 7.18
N ALA A 307 -0.43 -3.74 6.76
CA ALA A 307 0.23 -2.63 7.43
C ALA A 307 -0.26 -2.46 8.88
N TRP A 308 0.67 -2.13 9.78
CA TRP A 308 0.37 -1.78 11.16
C TRP A 308 0.96 -0.39 11.51
N PRO A 309 0.25 0.45 12.28
CA PRO A 309 -1.09 0.22 12.81
C PRO A 309 -2.16 0.35 11.72
N PRO A 310 -3.23 -0.47 11.75
CA PRO A 310 -4.43 -0.22 10.95
C PRO A 310 -5.07 1.12 11.32
N ALA A 311 -5.92 1.66 10.43
CA ALA A 311 -6.76 2.80 10.81
C ALA A 311 -7.66 2.43 12.00
N ARG A 312 -7.89 3.36 12.94
CA ARG A 312 -8.70 3.11 14.14
C ARG A 312 -10.11 2.58 13.83
N THR A 313 -10.70 3.01 12.71
CA THR A 313 -12.03 2.57 12.24
C THR A 313 -12.00 1.30 11.40
N ALA A 314 -10.82 0.85 10.95
CA ALA A 314 -10.68 -0.40 10.22
C ALA A 314 -10.84 -1.60 11.17
N GLU A 315 -11.14 -2.78 10.61
CA GLU A 315 -11.19 -4.02 11.37
C GLU A 315 -9.86 -4.29 12.09
N CYS A 316 -9.95 -4.80 13.31
CA CYS A 316 -8.76 -5.17 14.06
C CYS A 316 -8.06 -6.38 13.42
N TRP A 317 -6.74 -6.30 13.29
CA TRP A 317 -5.88 -7.32 12.67
C TRP A 317 -6.06 -8.72 13.26
N CYS A 318 -6.46 -8.82 14.54
CA CYS A 318 -6.67 -10.09 15.26
C CYS A 318 -7.91 -10.87 14.78
N GLY A 319 -8.79 -10.26 13.97
CA GLY A 319 -9.99 -10.93 13.47
C GLY A 319 -11.16 -11.00 14.46
N SER A 320 -11.16 -10.18 15.52
CA SER A 320 -12.26 -10.15 16.51
C SER A 320 -13.58 -9.55 16.01
N GLY A 321 -13.62 -9.00 14.78
CA GLY A 321 -14.77 -8.29 14.23
C GLY A 321 -15.02 -6.89 14.82
N ARG A 322 -14.22 -6.47 15.81
CA ARG A 322 -14.22 -5.09 16.34
C ARG A 322 -13.27 -4.19 15.55
N THR A 323 -13.49 -2.89 15.61
CA THR A 323 -12.55 -1.93 15.02
C THR A 323 -11.21 -1.93 15.78
N TYR A 324 -10.12 -1.58 15.11
CA TYR A 324 -8.80 -1.53 15.73
C TYR A 324 -8.80 -0.60 16.96
N GLY A 325 -9.42 0.58 16.85
CA GLY A 325 -9.50 1.56 17.94
C GLY A 325 -10.35 1.13 19.15
N GLU A 326 -11.20 0.11 19.02
CA GLU A 326 -11.99 -0.48 20.12
C GLU A 326 -11.37 -1.77 20.67
N CYS A 327 -10.35 -2.31 20.00
CA CYS A 327 -9.68 -3.55 20.35
C CYS A 327 -8.24 -3.26 20.76
N HIS A 328 -7.27 -3.62 19.92
CA HIS A 328 -5.86 -3.47 20.27
C HIS A 328 -5.41 -2.00 20.25
N GLY A 329 -6.03 -1.13 19.45
CA GLY A 329 -5.77 0.31 19.43
C GLY A 329 -6.57 1.13 20.45
N ALA A 330 -7.18 0.51 21.46
CA ALA A 330 -7.98 1.21 22.49
C ALA A 330 -7.14 1.88 23.59
N GLU A 331 -5.86 1.53 23.69
CA GLU A 331 -4.86 2.17 24.57
C GLU A 331 -4.10 3.28 23.83
#